data_AF-A0A1Z9JK80-F1
#
_entry.id   AF-A0A1Z9JK80-F1
#
_cell.length_a   1.000
_cell.length_b   1.000
_cell.length_c   1.000
_cell.angle_alpha   90.00
_cell.angle_beta   90.00
_cell.angle_gamma   90.00
#
_symmetry.space_group_name_H-M   'P 1'
#
loop_
_entity.id
_entity.type
_entity.pdbx_description
1 polymer ?
#
loop_
_entity_poly.entity_id
_entity_poly.type
_entity_poly.pdbx_seq_one_letter_code
_entity_poly.pdbx_strand_id
1 'polypeptide(L)'
;MTFKELRNAVGMSERDYAQFAALDDEIEIQKLDAGSHPRQEALIEQLAKLDATIELAVIKEIDAYTLRSQRDAILVRFLNDDDFALYEPDLFEDLGTATVHNAFISRVKRAIERLGGQAEIAFMDSSFYEAWLGVNDFDDSRDLRIAWARQQMRGLSK
;
A
#
# COMPACT_ATOMS: atom_id res chain seq x y z
N MET A 1 22.43 -2.02 -2.87
CA MET A 1 21.25 -2.60 -2.19
C MET A 1 21.12 -4.02 -2.68
N THR A 2 20.97 -4.99 -1.78
CA THR A 2 20.79 -6.41 -2.12
C THR A 2 19.35 -6.69 -2.56
N PHE A 3 19.10 -7.83 -3.21
CA PHE A 3 17.75 -8.26 -3.57
C PHE A 3 16.83 -8.32 -2.34
N LYS A 4 17.31 -8.91 -1.25
CA LYS A 4 16.61 -8.99 0.04
C LYS A 4 16.24 -7.62 0.61
N GLU A 5 17.18 -6.66 0.57
CA GLU A 5 16.93 -5.29 1.04
C GLU A 5 15.83 -4.61 0.23
N LEU A 6 15.86 -4.73 -1.10
CA LEU A 6 14.85 -4.15 -1.99
C LEU A 6 13.48 -4.83 -1.82
N ARG A 7 13.43 -6.16 -1.74
CA ARG A 7 12.21 -6.93 -1.52
C ARG A 7 11.52 -6.51 -0.21
N ASN A 8 12.32 -6.39 0.86
CA ASN A 8 11.82 -5.93 2.15
C ASN A 8 11.40 -4.46 2.10
N ALA A 9 12.09 -3.62 1.33
CA ALA A 9 11.72 -2.21 1.17
C ALA A 9 10.32 -2.07 0.56
N VAL A 10 10.00 -2.84 -0.49
CA VAL A 10 8.66 -2.85 -1.10
C VAL A 10 7.63 -3.65 -0.30
N GLY A 11 7.98 -4.13 0.90
CA GLY A 11 7.07 -4.77 1.85
C GLY A 11 6.71 -6.22 1.54
N MET A 12 7.43 -6.87 0.63
CA MET A 12 7.16 -8.26 0.24
C MET A 12 7.93 -9.25 1.11
N SER A 13 7.25 -10.29 1.57
CA SER A 13 7.92 -11.52 2.03
C SER A 13 8.50 -12.30 0.84
N GLU A 14 9.22 -13.38 1.13
CA GLU A 14 9.69 -14.31 0.09
C GLU A 14 8.49 -14.89 -0.66
N ARG A 15 7.48 -15.36 0.06
CA ARG A 15 6.24 -15.89 -0.52
C ARG A 15 5.53 -14.87 -1.42
N ASP A 16 5.40 -13.63 -0.97
CA ASP A 16 4.73 -12.58 -1.75
C ASP A 16 5.49 -12.30 -3.04
N TYR A 17 6.83 -12.25 -2.98
CA TYR A 17 7.64 -12.03 -4.17
C TYR A 17 7.60 -13.21 -5.13
N ALA A 18 7.59 -14.45 -4.64
CA ALA A 18 7.45 -15.64 -5.50
C ALA A 18 6.16 -15.55 -6.32
N GLN A 19 5.04 -15.22 -5.66
CA GLN A 19 3.76 -15.04 -6.32
C GLN A 19 3.79 -13.87 -7.32
N PHE A 20 4.35 -12.73 -6.93
CA PHE A 20 4.46 -11.54 -7.78
C PHE A 20 5.31 -11.76 -9.03
N ALA A 21 6.44 -12.46 -8.90
CA ALA A 21 7.37 -12.74 -9.99
C ALA A 21 7.07 -14.05 -10.74
N ALA A 22 5.97 -14.73 -10.38
CA ALA A 22 5.58 -16.05 -10.88
C ALA A 22 6.74 -17.06 -10.82
N LEU A 23 7.40 -17.13 -9.66
CA LEU A 23 8.45 -18.10 -9.36
C LEU A 23 7.83 -19.33 -8.69
N ASP A 24 8.18 -20.51 -9.17
CA ASP A 24 7.53 -21.77 -8.77
C ASP A 24 8.14 -22.41 -7.51
N ASP A 25 9.31 -21.94 -7.03
CA ASP A 25 10.08 -22.63 -5.99
C ASP A 25 10.78 -21.66 -5.00
N GLU A 26 10.67 -21.95 -3.70
CA GLU A 26 11.40 -21.28 -2.61
C GLU A 26 12.92 -21.28 -2.85
N ILE A 27 13.43 -22.30 -3.55
CA ILE A 27 14.84 -22.40 -3.94
C ILE A 27 15.27 -21.25 -4.86
N GLU A 28 14.37 -20.71 -5.70
CA GLU A 28 14.71 -19.58 -6.58
C GLU A 28 14.93 -18.30 -5.77
N ILE A 29 14.15 -18.10 -4.71
CA ILE A 29 14.33 -16.94 -3.81
C ILE A 29 15.61 -17.07 -3.00
N GLN A 30 15.94 -18.26 -2.51
CA GLN A 30 17.21 -18.48 -1.83
C GLN A 30 18.40 -18.21 -2.76
N LYS A 31 18.32 -18.60 -4.03
CA LYS A 31 19.33 -18.27 -5.04
C LYS A 31 19.42 -16.76 -5.31
N LEU A 32 18.29 -16.04 -5.29
CA LEU A 32 18.24 -14.58 -5.44
C LEU A 32 18.88 -13.87 -4.25
N ASP A 33 18.55 -14.29 -3.03
CA ASP A 33 19.14 -13.77 -1.79
C ASP A 33 20.65 -14.04 -1.72
N ALA A 34 21.09 -15.22 -2.18
CA ALA A 34 22.51 -15.61 -2.26
C ALA A 34 23.28 -14.97 -3.43
N GLY A 35 22.58 -14.28 -4.33
CA GLY A 35 23.19 -13.62 -5.48
C GLY A 35 23.69 -14.57 -6.58
N SER A 36 23.03 -15.71 -6.74
CA SER A 36 23.42 -16.79 -7.66
C SER A 36 22.37 -17.08 -8.73
N HIS A 37 21.29 -16.31 -8.77
CA HIS A 37 20.18 -16.53 -9.69
C HIS A 37 20.48 -15.92 -11.07
N PRO A 38 20.29 -16.66 -12.18
CA PRO A 38 20.61 -16.15 -13.53
C PRO A 38 19.89 -14.86 -13.93
N ARG A 39 18.70 -14.61 -13.34
CA ARG A 39 17.88 -13.41 -13.60
C ARG A 39 18.04 -12.31 -12.53
N GLN A 40 19.03 -12.42 -11.64
CA GLN A 40 19.12 -11.55 -10.48
C GLN A 40 19.15 -10.06 -10.82
N GLU A 41 19.96 -9.63 -11.78
CA GLU A 41 20.05 -8.21 -12.16
C GLU A 41 18.70 -7.66 -12.62
N ALA A 42 18.00 -8.40 -13.50
CA ALA A 42 16.69 -8.02 -14.00
C ALA A 42 15.63 -7.93 -12.89
N LEU A 43 15.65 -8.86 -11.93
CA LEU A 43 14.71 -8.89 -10.81
C LEU A 43 15.01 -7.78 -9.78
N ILE A 44 16.28 -7.47 -9.54
CA ILE A 44 16.70 -6.30 -8.76
C ILE A 44 16.24 -5.01 -9.43
N GLU A 45 16.41 -4.90 -10.75
CA GLU A 45 15.95 -3.72 -11.51
C GLU A 45 14.42 -3.56 -11.43
N GLN A 46 13.67 -4.66 -11.52
CA GLN A 46 12.22 -4.65 -11.37
C GLN A 46 11.80 -4.15 -9.98
N LEU A 47 12.42 -4.67 -8.91
CA LEU A 47 12.16 -4.21 -7.54
C LEU A 47 12.56 -2.75 -7.34
N ALA A 48 13.68 -2.30 -7.90
CA ALA A 48 14.13 -0.92 -7.79
C ALA A 48 13.17 0.04 -8.52
N LYS A 49 12.62 -0.37 -9.67
CA LYS A 49 11.57 0.40 -10.37
C LYS A 49 10.31 0.51 -9.52
N LEU A 50 9.86 -0.60 -8.94
CA LEU A 50 8.69 -0.61 -8.06
C LEU A 50 8.91 0.28 -6.81
N ASP A 51 10.09 0.20 -6.20
CA ASP A 51 10.47 1.05 -5.07
C ASP A 51 10.42 2.54 -5.45
N ALA A 52 10.93 2.91 -6.62
CA ALA A 52 10.86 4.27 -7.14
C ALA A 52 9.40 4.70 -7.41
N THR A 53 8.56 3.81 -7.94
CA THR A 53 7.12 4.07 -8.13
C THR A 53 6.43 4.36 -6.80
N ILE A 54 6.72 3.56 -5.77
CA ILE A 54 6.20 3.80 -4.41
C ILE A 54 6.64 5.18 -3.91
N GLU A 55 7.92 5.53 -4.02
CA GLU A 55 8.42 6.83 -3.57
C GLU A 55 7.77 8.00 -4.30
N LEU A 56 7.57 7.90 -5.61
CA LEU A 56 6.85 8.92 -6.39
C LEU A 56 5.40 9.06 -5.92
N ALA A 57 4.71 7.94 -5.64
CA ALA A 57 3.36 7.97 -5.08
C ALA A 57 3.34 8.61 -3.68
N VAL A 58 4.31 8.28 -2.82
CA VAL A 58 4.44 8.87 -1.47
C VAL A 58 4.60 10.39 -1.57
N ILE A 59 5.47 10.87 -2.47
CA ILE A 59 5.68 12.30 -2.67
C ILE A 59 4.37 13.00 -3.06
N LYS A 60 3.61 12.45 -4.01
CA LYS A 60 2.31 13.00 -4.43
C LYS A 60 1.33 13.13 -3.26
N GLU A 61 1.25 12.11 -2.40
CA GLU A 61 0.37 12.15 -1.22
C GLU A 61 0.84 13.15 -0.17
N ILE A 62 2.15 13.31 0.01
CA ILE A 62 2.71 14.31 0.93
C ILE A 62 2.50 15.73 0.43
N ASP A 63 2.65 15.97 -0.86
CA ASP A 63 2.31 17.25 -1.48
C ASP A 63 0.82 17.57 -1.28
N ALA A 64 -0.07 16.59 -1.51
CA ALA A 64 -1.50 16.76 -1.25
C ALA A 64 -1.81 17.02 0.24
N TYR A 65 -1.15 16.31 1.15
CA TYR A 65 -1.30 16.47 2.60
C TYR A 65 -0.90 17.88 3.06
N THR A 66 0.28 18.35 2.61
CA THR A 66 0.79 19.69 2.98
C THR A 66 -0.10 20.81 2.47
N LEU A 67 -0.69 20.68 1.27
CA LEU A 67 -1.64 21.64 0.71
C LEU A 67 -2.96 21.74 1.51
N ARG A 68 -3.43 20.62 2.08
CA ARG A 68 -4.69 20.56 2.84
C ARG A 68 -4.62 21.27 4.20
N SER A 69 -3.41 21.60 4.70
CA SER A 69 -3.20 22.23 6.02
C SER A 69 -3.86 21.48 7.19
N GLN A 70 -4.08 20.17 7.05
CA GLN A 70 -4.63 19.30 8.10
C GLN A 70 -3.50 18.75 8.96
N ARG A 71 -3.73 18.60 10.27
CA ARG A 71 -2.77 17.94 11.17
C ARG A 71 -2.96 16.44 11.24
N ASP A 72 -4.18 15.96 11.01
CA ASP A 72 -4.52 14.55 11.15
C ASP A 72 -4.92 13.96 9.79
N ALA A 73 -4.39 12.80 9.47
CA ALA A 73 -4.68 12.05 8.27
C ALA A 73 -5.21 10.64 8.60
N ILE A 74 -6.16 10.17 7.81
CA ILE A 74 -6.61 8.78 7.84
C ILE A 74 -6.17 8.15 6.53
N LEU A 75 -5.39 7.07 6.66
CA LEU A 75 -4.86 6.29 5.55
C LEU A 75 -5.66 5.00 5.47
N VAL A 76 -6.42 4.82 4.39
CA VAL A 76 -7.19 3.59 4.18
C VAL A 76 -6.27 2.52 3.60
N ARG A 77 -6.20 1.36 4.24
CA ARG A 77 -5.39 0.22 3.82
C ARG A 77 -6.28 -0.92 3.36
N PHE A 78 -6.12 -1.33 2.10
CA PHE A 78 -6.74 -2.53 1.55
C PHE A 78 -5.98 -3.80 2.00
N LEU A 79 -6.73 -4.87 2.25
CA LEU A 79 -6.20 -6.15 2.74
C LEU A 79 -6.00 -7.19 1.64
N ASN A 80 -6.66 -7.01 0.51
CA ASN A 80 -6.60 -7.90 -0.65
C ASN A 80 -6.57 -7.07 -1.95
N ASP A 81 -6.18 -7.74 -3.04
CA ASP A 81 -6.00 -7.11 -4.35
C ASP A 81 -7.35 -6.71 -4.97
N ASP A 82 -8.42 -7.47 -4.71
CA ASP A 82 -9.76 -7.22 -5.28
C ASP A 82 -10.31 -5.87 -4.78
N ASP A 83 -10.29 -5.62 -3.47
CA ASP A 83 -10.72 -4.36 -2.87
C ASP A 83 -9.82 -3.20 -3.32
N PHE A 84 -8.51 -3.44 -3.43
CA PHE A 84 -7.57 -2.40 -3.84
C PHE A 84 -7.83 -1.99 -5.31
N ALA A 85 -7.97 -2.96 -6.20
CA ALA A 85 -8.28 -2.73 -7.61
C ALA A 85 -9.67 -2.08 -7.81
N LEU A 86 -10.64 -2.45 -6.97
CA LEU A 86 -12.00 -1.91 -7.03
C LEU A 86 -12.04 -0.43 -6.65
N TYR A 87 -11.44 -0.06 -5.52
CA TYR A 87 -11.61 1.28 -4.95
C TYR A 87 -10.54 2.29 -5.39
N GLU A 88 -9.32 1.87 -5.72
CA GLU A 88 -8.23 2.75 -6.17
C GLU A 88 -7.57 2.20 -7.45
N PRO A 89 -8.31 2.08 -8.57
CA PRO A 89 -7.83 1.40 -9.78
C PRO A 89 -6.55 2.02 -10.36
N ASP A 90 -6.43 3.35 -10.38
CA ASP A 90 -5.25 4.04 -10.91
C ASP A 90 -4.00 3.73 -10.05
N LEU A 91 -4.16 3.71 -8.72
CA LEU A 91 -3.06 3.38 -7.81
C LEU A 91 -2.73 1.88 -7.85
N PHE A 92 -3.74 1.04 -8.10
CA PHE A 92 -3.55 -0.40 -8.32
C PHE A 92 -2.75 -0.66 -9.60
N GLU A 93 -3.00 0.07 -10.69
CA GLU A 93 -2.21 -0.05 -11.93
C GLU A 93 -0.72 0.25 -11.67
N ASP A 94 -0.42 1.24 -10.83
CA ASP A 94 0.95 1.61 -10.46
C ASP A 94 1.62 0.62 -9.49
N LEU A 95 0.90 0.15 -8.46
CA LEU A 95 1.46 -0.62 -7.35
C LEU A 95 1.27 -2.14 -7.45
N GLY A 96 0.27 -2.58 -8.23
CA GLY A 96 -0.03 -3.96 -8.60
C GLY A 96 -0.62 -4.86 -7.51
N THR A 97 -0.33 -4.62 -6.22
CA THR A 97 -0.80 -5.50 -5.13
C THR A 97 -1.06 -4.74 -3.82
N ALA A 98 -1.94 -5.29 -2.99
CA ALA A 98 -2.24 -4.80 -1.64
C ALA A 98 -1.01 -4.88 -0.71
N THR A 99 -0.10 -5.83 -0.95
CA THR A 99 1.17 -5.94 -0.21
C THR A 99 2.07 -4.73 -0.47
N VAL A 100 2.22 -4.33 -1.73
CA VAL A 100 2.97 -3.12 -2.10
C VAL A 100 2.27 -1.86 -1.58
N HIS A 101 0.94 -1.83 -1.68
CA HIS A 101 0.14 -0.75 -1.12
C HIS A 101 0.37 -0.56 0.39
N ASN A 102 0.54 -1.64 1.15
CA ASN A 102 0.90 -1.54 2.58
C ASN A 102 2.27 -0.87 2.79
N ALA A 103 3.26 -1.15 1.94
CA ALA A 103 4.57 -0.47 1.99
C ALA A 103 4.43 1.03 1.71
N PHE A 104 3.63 1.38 0.69
CA PHE A 104 3.25 2.75 0.37
C PHE A 104 2.57 3.46 1.56
N ILE A 105 1.49 2.89 2.13
CA ILE A 105 0.77 3.47 3.28
C ILE A 105 1.71 3.67 4.48
N SER A 106 2.60 2.71 4.74
CA SER A 106 3.57 2.79 5.83
C SER A 106 4.61 3.90 5.61
N ARG A 107 4.98 4.19 4.35
CA ARG A 107 5.88 5.31 4.01
C ARG A 107 5.17 6.65 4.10
N VAL A 108 3.94 6.77 3.59
CA VAL A 108 3.11 7.97 3.73
C VAL A 108 2.92 8.31 5.21
N LYS A 109 2.51 7.33 6.04
CA LYS A 109 2.38 7.53 7.49
C LYS A 109 3.65 8.10 8.11
N ARG A 110 4.80 7.46 7.87
CA ARG A 110 6.09 7.93 8.42
C ARG A 110 6.46 9.33 7.93
N ALA A 111 6.17 9.64 6.68
CA ALA A 111 6.45 10.96 6.12
C ALA A 111 5.56 12.05 6.75
N ILE A 112 4.26 11.78 6.94
CA ILE A 112 3.34 12.68 7.66
C ILE A 112 3.83 12.91 9.10
N GLU A 113 4.19 11.84 9.81
CA GLU A 113 4.67 11.92 11.20
C GLU A 113 5.98 12.73 11.32
N ARG A 114 6.88 12.64 10.33
CA ARG A 114 8.10 13.45 10.26
C ARG A 114 7.82 14.94 10.06
N LEU A 115 6.70 15.29 9.44
CA LEU A 115 6.25 16.68 9.29
C LEU A 115 5.52 17.21 10.54
N GLY A 116 5.42 16.41 11.61
CA GLY A 116 4.71 16.76 12.84
C GLY A 116 3.19 16.53 12.76
N GLY A 117 2.72 15.87 11.71
CA GLY A 117 1.34 15.42 11.58
C GLY A 117 1.06 14.14 12.36
N GLN A 118 -0.20 13.76 12.45
CA GLN A 118 -0.64 12.45 12.93
C GLN A 118 -1.33 11.70 11.80
N ALA A 119 -1.01 10.43 11.64
CA ALA A 119 -1.60 9.58 10.63
C ALA A 119 -2.06 8.26 11.25
N GLU A 120 -3.35 7.97 11.07
CA GLU A 120 -3.98 6.74 11.51
C GLU A 120 -4.26 5.83 10.30
N ILE A 121 -4.11 4.52 10.49
CA ILE A 121 -4.40 3.53 9.45
C ILE A 121 -5.74 2.88 9.78
N ALA A 122 -6.68 2.98 8.84
CA ALA A 122 -7.95 2.26 8.88
C ALA A 122 -7.93 1.14 7.84
N PHE A 123 -8.32 -0.07 8.24
CA PHE A 123 -8.41 -1.20 7.33
C PHE A 123 -9.74 -1.16 6.59
N MET A 124 -9.68 -1.29 5.26
CA MET A 124 -10.90 -1.41 4.47
C MET A 124 -11.61 -2.72 4.81
N ASP A 125 -12.89 -2.61 5.13
CA ASP A 125 -13.87 -3.70 5.24
C ASP A 125 -14.94 -3.39 4.21
N SER A 126 -14.76 -3.92 3.00
CA SER A 126 -15.62 -3.62 1.85
C SER A 126 -17.07 -3.99 2.11
N SER A 127 -17.32 -5.12 2.77
CA SER A 127 -18.67 -5.54 3.15
C SER A 127 -19.36 -4.53 4.08
N PHE A 128 -18.65 -4.03 5.10
CA PHE A 128 -19.21 -3.02 6.00
C PHE A 128 -19.33 -1.64 5.33
N TYR A 129 -18.37 -1.27 4.49
CA TYR A 129 -18.40 -0.02 3.75
C TYR A 129 -19.55 0.04 2.74
N GLU A 130 -19.78 -1.02 1.96
CA GLU A 130 -20.88 -1.11 0.99
C GLU A 130 -22.25 -1.08 1.66
N ALA A 131 -22.40 -1.77 2.80
CA ALA A 131 -23.61 -1.67 3.60
C ALA A 131 -23.85 -0.23 4.10
N TRP A 132 -22.78 0.46 4.52
CA TRP A 132 -22.85 1.85 4.95
C TRP A 132 -23.21 2.79 3.80
N LEU A 133 -22.68 2.60 2.59
CA LEU A 133 -23.09 3.33 1.39
C LEU A 133 -24.58 3.10 1.09
N GLY A 134 -25.02 1.84 1.07
CA GLY A 134 -26.40 1.48 0.74
C GLY A 134 -27.45 2.01 1.72
N VAL A 135 -27.14 2.07 3.02
CA VAL A 135 -28.03 2.66 4.04
C VAL A 135 -28.19 4.18 3.85
N ASN A 136 -27.15 4.85 3.34
CA ASN A 136 -27.14 6.30 3.18
C ASN A 136 -27.43 6.77 1.74
N ASP A 137 -27.66 5.84 0.80
CA ASP A 137 -27.87 6.11 -0.63
C ASP A 137 -26.73 6.94 -1.26
N PHE A 138 -25.49 6.54 -0.97
CA PHE A 138 -24.28 7.20 -1.45
C PHE A 138 -23.58 6.40 -2.56
N ASP A 139 -23.08 7.12 -3.58
CA ASP A 139 -22.13 6.58 -4.54
C ASP A 139 -20.71 6.58 -3.97
N ASP A 140 -19.92 5.55 -4.25
CA ASP A 140 -18.54 5.43 -3.76
C ASP A 140 -17.66 6.62 -4.17
N SER A 141 -16.85 7.11 -3.23
CA SER A 141 -15.78 8.07 -3.49
C SER A 141 -14.70 7.98 -2.42
N ARG A 142 -13.49 8.45 -2.75
CA ARG A 142 -12.36 8.48 -1.80
C ARG A 142 -12.68 9.27 -0.52
N ASP A 143 -13.41 10.38 -0.62
CA ASP A 143 -13.79 11.19 0.54
C ASP A 143 -14.78 10.44 1.45
N LEU A 144 -15.69 9.66 0.88
CA LEU A 144 -16.61 8.81 1.64
C LEU A 144 -15.91 7.63 2.30
N ARG A 145 -14.94 7.00 1.64
CA ARG A 145 -14.08 5.99 2.26
C ARG A 145 -13.37 6.54 3.50
N ILE A 146 -12.84 7.76 3.42
CA ILE A 146 -12.20 8.43 4.56
C ILE A 146 -13.23 8.76 5.67
N ALA A 147 -14.42 9.24 5.30
CA ALA A 147 -15.48 9.55 6.26
C ALA A 147 -15.95 8.31 7.02
N TRP A 148 -16.16 7.20 6.30
CA TRP A 148 -16.49 5.89 6.84
C TRP A 148 -15.40 5.39 7.78
N ALA A 149 -14.13 5.42 7.34
CA ALA A 149 -12.99 5.00 8.15
C ALA A 149 -12.92 5.80 9.47
N ARG A 150 -13.13 7.12 9.40
CA ARG A 150 -13.19 7.99 10.58
C ARG A 150 -14.31 7.58 11.54
N GLN A 151 -15.48 7.20 11.02
CA GLN A 151 -16.60 6.73 11.83
C GLN A 151 -16.28 5.39 12.51
N GLN A 152 -15.70 4.44 11.77
CA GLN A 152 -15.29 3.13 12.29
C GLN A 152 -14.31 3.28 13.47
N MET A 153 -13.29 4.12 13.32
CA MET A 153 -12.27 4.34 14.36
C MET A 153 -12.85 4.97 15.64
N ARG A 154 -13.81 5.89 15.51
CA ARG A 154 -14.53 6.45 16.67
C ARG A 154 -15.41 5.42 17.37
N GLY A 155 -15.99 4.47 16.63
CA GLY A 155 -16.80 3.39 17.16
C GLY A 155 -16.01 2.35 17.96
N LEU A 156 -14.74 2.14 17.61
CA LEU A 156 -13.82 1.20 18.28
C LEU A 156 -13.18 1.75 19.57
N SER A 157 -13.34 3.05 19.84
CA SER A 157 -12.76 3.72 21.03
C SER A 157 -13.65 3.65 22.27
N LYS A 158 -14.58 2.69 22.36
CA LYS A 158 -15.51 2.49 23.48
C LYS A 158 -15.28 1.16 24.20
#